data_AF-A0A4Y8C8X2-F1
#
_entry.id   AF-A0A4Y8C8X2-F1
#
_cell.length_a   1.000
_cell.length_b   1.000
_cell.length_c   1.000
_cell.angle_alpha   90.00
_cell.angle_beta   90.00
_cell.angle_gamma   90.00
#
_symmetry.space_group_name_H-M   'P 1'
#
loop_
_entity.id
_entity.type
_entity.pdbx_description
1 polymer ?
#
loop_
_entity_poly.entity_id
_entity_poly.type
_entity_poly.pdbx_seq_one_letter_code
_entity_poly.pdbx_strand_id
1 'polypeptide(L)'
;EKENEERRRLKDPNKPEHKIPQFASRKQLSDAILKEAEEKIKEELKAQGKPEKIWDNIIPGKMNSFIADNSQLDSKLTLMGQFYVMDDKKTVEQVIAEKEKEFGGKINIVEFICFEVGEGLEKKTEDFAAEVAAQL
;
A
#
# COMPACT_ATOMS: atom_id res chain seq x y z
N GLU A 1 -7.96 -16.86 -3.66
CA GLU A 1 -8.05 -18.09 -2.84
C GLU A 1 -7.60 -19.34 -3.60
N LYS A 2 -8.20 -19.67 -4.76
CA LYS A 2 -7.81 -20.85 -5.58
C LYS A 2 -6.31 -20.93 -5.90
N GLU A 3 -5.69 -19.81 -6.28
CA GLU A 3 -4.24 -19.79 -6.54
C GLU A 3 -3.40 -20.05 -5.28
N ASN A 4 -3.87 -19.64 -4.09
CA ASN A 4 -3.16 -19.95 -2.84
C ASN A 4 -3.31 -21.42 -2.45
N GLU A 5 -4.48 -22.00 -2.71
CA GLU A 5 -4.70 -23.43 -2.51
C GLU A 5 -3.74 -24.26 -3.38
N GLU A 6 -3.57 -23.88 -4.65
CA GLU A 6 -2.57 -24.50 -5.52
C GLU A 6 -1.13 -24.28 -5.02
N ARG A 7 -0.78 -23.08 -4.56
CA ARG A 7 0.56 -22.80 -4.01
C ARG A 7 0.85 -23.60 -2.74
N ARG A 8 -0.13 -23.78 -1.84
CA ARG A 8 -0.03 -24.67 -0.67
C ARG A 8 0.20 -26.11 -1.05
N ARG A 9 -0.46 -26.58 -2.12
CA ARG A 9 -0.28 -27.93 -2.65
C ARG A 9 1.11 -28.12 -3.25
N LEU A 10 1.59 -27.14 -4.01
CA LEU A 10 2.87 -27.20 -4.72
C LEU A 10 4.06 -27.11 -3.77
N LYS A 11 3.93 -26.42 -2.63
CA LYS A 11 5.00 -26.19 -1.62
C LYS A 11 6.31 -25.68 -2.25
N ASP A 12 6.21 -24.94 -3.34
CA ASP A 12 7.36 -24.36 -4.06
C ASP A 12 7.92 -23.19 -3.23
N PRO A 13 9.17 -23.25 -2.75
CA PRO A 13 9.77 -22.18 -1.95
C PRO A 13 9.91 -20.85 -2.72
N ASN A 14 9.86 -20.88 -4.06
CA ASN A 14 9.94 -19.68 -4.90
C ASN A 14 8.57 -19.01 -5.14
N LYS A 15 7.47 -19.62 -4.71
CA LYS A 15 6.10 -19.10 -4.92
C LYS A 15 5.34 -19.00 -3.59
N PRO A 16 5.62 -17.96 -2.77
CA PRO A 16 4.86 -17.74 -1.54
C PRO A 16 3.39 -17.49 -1.82
N GLU A 17 2.52 -17.73 -0.83
CA GLU A 17 1.10 -17.43 -0.93
C GLU A 17 0.86 -15.93 -1.18
N HIS A 18 -0.12 -15.62 -2.02
CA HIS A 18 -0.60 -14.25 -2.15
C HIS A 18 -1.28 -13.83 -0.86
N LYS A 19 -0.94 -12.64 -0.38
CA LYS A 19 -1.71 -12.02 0.69
C LYS A 19 -2.99 -11.45 0.11
N ILE A 20 -4.13 -11.95 0.58
CA ILE A 20 -5.45 -11.49 0.14
C ILE A 20 -5.92 -10.45 1.16
N PRO A 21 -6.14 -9.19 0.74
CA PRO A 21 -6.71 -8.17 1.61
C PRO A 21 -8.11 -8.59 2.07
N GLN A 22 -8.40 -8.40 3.36
CA GLN A 22 -9.73 -8.56 3.93
C GLN A 22 -10.56 -7.28 3.79
N PHE A 23 -9.88 -6.14 3.78
CA PHE A 23 -10.48 -4.81 3.60
C PHE A 23 -9.86 -4.10 2.40
N ALA A 24 -10.59 -3.16 1.82
CA ALA A 24 -10.15 -2.39 0.67
C ALA A 24 -9.43 -1.09 1.07
N SER A 25 -9.88 -0.44 2.15
CA SER A 25 -9.37 0.87 2.59
C SER A 25 -9.22 0.95 4.11
N ARG A 26 -8.26 1.78 4.56
CA ARG A 26 -8.08 2.24 5.95
C ARG A 26 -9.38 2.73 6.58
N LYS A 27 -10.29 3.32 5.80
CA LYS A 27 -11.60 3.76 6.32
C LYS A 27 -12.44 2.62 6.90
N GLN A 28 -12.17 1.38 6.50
CA GLN A 28 -12.86 0.19 6.99
C GLN A 28 -12.15 -0.42 8.21
N LEU A 29 -10.92 -0.01 8.51
CA LEU A 29 -10.13 -0.50 9.65
C LEU A 29 -10.52 0.27 10.92
N SER A 30 -11.65 -0.13 11.52
CA SER A 30 -12.07 0.39 12.82
C SER A 30 -11.14 -0.05 13.95
N ASP A 31 -11.17 0.66 15.08
CA ASP A 31 -10.40 0.28 16.28
C ASP A 31 -10.71 -1.14 16.77
N ALA A 32 -11.95 -1.61 16.57
CA ALA A 32 -12.33 -2.98 16.91
C ALA A 32 -11.59 -4.01 16.03
N ILE A 33 -11.48 -3.74 14.73
CA ILE A 33 -10.78 -4.61 13.77
C ILE A 33 -9.28 -4.61 14.04
N LEU A 34 -8.69 -3.45 14.35
CA LEU A 34 -7.28 -3.35 14.69
C LEU A 34 -6.94 -4.11 15.97
N LYS A 35 -7.80 -4.04 17.00
CA LYS A 35 -7.65 -4.82 18.22
C LYS A 35 -7.76 -6.32 17.98
N GLU A 36 -8.76 -6.76 17.20
CA GLU A 36 -8.91 -8.17 16.83
C GLU A 36 -7.67 -8.69 16.07
N ALA A 37 -7.13 -7.89 15.15
CA ALA A 37 -5.90 -8.22 14.45
C ALA A 37 -4.70 -8.33 15.41
N GLU A 38 -4.60 -7.44 16.40
CA GLU A 38 -3.54 -7.46 17.40
C GLU A 38 -3.62 -8.72 18.28
N GLU A 39 -4.83 -9.10 18.70
CA GLU A 39 -5.08 -10.33 19.46
C GLU A 39 -4.70 -11.57 18.66
N LYS A 40 -5.11 -11.66 17.38
CA LYS A 40 -4.70 -12.75 16.48
C LYS A 40 -3.18 -12.84 16.34
N ILE A 41 -2.49 -11.70 16.21
CA ILE A 41 -1.02 -11.68 16.14
C ILE A 41 -0.41 -12.19 17.46
N LYS A 42 -0.96 -11.81 18.62
CA LYS A 42 -0.49 -12.31 19.93
C LYS A 42 -0.70 -13.82 20.06
N GLU A 43 -1.85 -14.33 19.63
CA GLU A 43 -2.14 -15.77 19.62
C GLU A 43 -1.16 -16.55 18.72
N GLU A 44 -0.87 -16.03 17.52
CA GLU A 44 0.15 -16.61 16.63
C GLU A 44 1.54 -16.65 17.28
N LEU A 45 1.95 -15.57 17.95
CA LEU A 45 3.26 -15.49 18.61
C LEU A 45 3.34 -16.44 19.80
N LYS A 46 2.24 -16.61 20.53
CA LYS A 46 2.12 -17.58 21.63
C LYS A 46 2.21 -19.01 21.12
N ALA A 47 1.53 -19.33 20.03
CA ALA A 47 1.59 -20.64 19.39
C ALA A 47 3.01 -20.98 18.85
N GLN A 48 3.76 -19.96 18.43
CA GLN A 48 5.16 -20.09 18.01
C GLN A 48 6.15 -20.20 19.18
N GLY A 49 5.69 -20.12 20.44
CA GLY A 49 6.54 -20.25 21.62
C GLY A 49 7.55 -19.11 21.79
N LYS A 50 7.30 -17.93 21.21
CA LYS A 50 8.24 -16.79 21.29
C LYS A 50 8.15 -16.11 22.66
N PRO A 51 9.27 -15.73 23.30
CA PRO A 51 9.26 -15.02 24.57
C PRO A 51 8.48 -13.70 24.51
N GLU A 52 7.63 -13.45 25.51
CA GLU A 52 6.77 -12.24 25.60
C GLU A 52 7.56 -10.93 25.52
N LYS A 53 8.81 -10.91 26.01
CA LYS A 53 9.70 -9.74 25.95
C LYS A 53 10.00 -9.24 24.53
N ILE A 54 9.81 -10.06 23.50
CA ILE A 54 10.09 -9.71 22.10
C ILE A 54 8.80 -9.27 21.39
N TRP A 55 7.62 -9.51 21.98
CA TRP A 55 6.34 -9.24 21.35
C TRP A 55 6.16 -7.75 21.05
N ASP A 56 6.59 -6.88 21.96
CA ASP A 56 6.52 -5.42 21.78
C ASP A 56 7.29 -4.92 20.56
N ASN A 57 8.34 -5.64 20.13
CA ASN A 57 9.09 -5.31 18.92
C ASN A 57 8.46 -5.89 17.64
N ILE A 58 7.70 -6.99 17.76
CA ILE A 58 7.15 -7.70 16.60
C ILE A 58 5.74 -7.20 16.25
N ILE A 59 4.90 -6.96 17.26
CA ILE A 59 3.50 -6.57 17.08
C ILE A 59 3.36 -5.32 16.21
N PRO A 60 4.12 -4.22 16.42
CA PRO A 60 4.00 -3.02 15.59
C PRO A 60 4.30 -3.29 14.12
N GLY A 61 5.33 -4.10 13.82
CA GLY A 61 5.70 -4.44 12.44
C GLY A 61 4.64 -5.31 11.74
N LYS A 62 4.11 -6.29 12.47
CA LYS A 62 2.99 -7.15 11.99
C LYS A 62 1.72 -6.33 11.76
N MET A 63 1.41 -5.40 12.67
CA MET A 63 0.25 -4.52 12.54
C MET A 63 0.39 -3.57 11.36
N ASN A 64 1.57 -2.96 11.17
CA ASN A 64 1.84 -2.12 10.01
C ASN A 64 1.69 -2.92 8.69
N SER A 65 2.15 -4.16 8.67
CA SER A 65 1.96 -5.06 7.53
C SER A 65 0.47 -5.34 7.28
N PHE A 66 -0.28 -5.64 8.34
CA PHE A 66 -1.73 -5.86 8.25
C PHE A 66 -2.46 -4.64 7.69
N ILE A 67 -2.15 -3.44 8.18
CA ILE A 67 -2.75 -2.19 7.69
C ILE A 67 -2.38 -1.98 6.21
N ALA A 68 -1.10 -2.11 5.85
CA ALA A 68 -0.64 -1.92 4.47
C ALA A 68 -1.28 -2.90 3.49
N ASP A 69 -1.39 -4.17 3.88
CA ASP A 69 -2.03 -5.22 3.07
C ASP A 69 -3.54 -4.95 2.90
N ASN A 70 -4.20 -4.31 3.89
CA ASN A 70 -5.64 -4.01 3.89
C ASN A 70 -6.00 -2.56 3.47
N SER A 71 -5.01 -1.76 3.07
CA SER A 71 -5.21 -0.38 2.62
C SER A 71 -4.60 -0.10 1.24
N GLN A 72 -4.44 -1.16 0.43
CA GLN A 72 -3.81 -1.05 -0.88
C GLN A 72 -4.54 -0.11 -1.84
N LEU A 73 -5.86 0.05 -1.68
CA LEU A 73 -6.62 1.01 -2.47
C LEU A 73 -6.23 2.44 -2.13
N ASP A 74 -6.04 2.76 -0.85
CA ASP A 74 -5.64 4.10 -0.42
C ASP A 74 -4.24 4.44 -0.91
N SER A 75 -3.31 3.49 -0.82
CA SER A 75 -1.94 3.70 -1.32
C SER A 75 -1.86 3.92 -2.82
N LYS A 76 -2.86 3.47 -3.59
CA LYS A 76 -2.90 3.67 -5.05
C LYS A 76 -3.69 4.91 -5.46
N LEU A 77 -4.83 5.15 -4.82
CA LEU A 77 -5.83 6.11 -5.31
C LEU A 77 -5.99 7.36 -4.44
N THR A 78 -5.32 7.43 -3.29
CA THR A 78 -5.43 8.60 -2.40
C THR A 78 -4.07 9.25 -2.19
N LEU A 79 -4.04 10.58 -2.23
CA LEU A 79 -2.81 11.35 -2.00
C LEU A 79 -2.20 11.05 -0.63
N MET A 80 -3.02 10.99 0.41
CA MET A 80 -2.58 10.82 1.80
C MET A 80 -1.98 9.43 2.07
N GLY A 81 -2.51 8.39 1.40
CA GLY A 81 -2.07 7.00 1.56
C GLY A 81 -0.85 6.62 0.72
N GLN A 82 -0.47 7.44 -0.26
CA GLN A 82 0.71 7.23 -1.10
C GLN A 82 2.01 7.38 -0.30
N PHE A 83 3.04 6.64 -0.70
CA PHE A 83 4.39 6.84 -0.20
C PHE A 83 4.93 8.19 -0.67
N TYR A 84 5.65 8.87 0.21
CA TYR A 84 6.22 10.17 -0.08
C TYR A 84 7.45 10.02 -0.98
N VAL A 85 7.46 10.74 -2.10
CA VAL A 85 8.50 10.60 -3.14
C VAL A 85 9.92 10.89 -2.62
N MET A 86 10.06 11.78 -1.62
CA MET A 86 11.37 12.11 -1.04
C MET A 86 11.78 11.17 0.11
N ASP A 87 10.85 10.39 0.67
CA ASP A 87 11.11 9.40 1.73
C ASP A 87 10.11 8.26 1.60
N ASP A 88 10.53 7.18 0.95
CA ASP A 88 9.73 5.99 0.65
C ASP A 88 9.34 5.17 1.88
N LYS A 89 9.84 5.55 3.06
CA LYS A 89 9.50 4.91 4.34
C LYS A 89 8.23 5.49 4.95
N LYS A 90 7.76 6.63 4.46
CA LYS A 90 6.63 7.36 5.04
C LYS A 90 5.54 7.62 4.02
N THR A 91 4.29 7.65 4.48
CA THR A 91 3.18 8.14 3.66
C THR A 91 3.12 9.66 3.68
N VAL A 92 2.47 10.26 2.69
CA VAL A 92 2.23 11.72 2.65
C VAL A 92 1.53 12.20 3.94
N GLU A 93 0.57 11.43 4.46
CA GLU A 93 -0.09 11.70 5.73
C GLU A 93 0.89 11.79 6.92
N GLN A 94 1.83 10.85 7.00
CA GLN A 94 2.83 10.84 8.08
C GLN A 94 3.77 12.03 7.99
N VAL A 95 4.18 12.39 6.77
CA VAL A 95 5.05 13.56 6.55
C VAL A 95 4.34 14.85 6.92
N ILE A 96 3.06 14.99 6.58
CA ILE A 96 2.26 16.15 6.99
C ILE A 96 2.18 16.23 8.52
N ALA A 97 1.85 15.13 9.20
CA ALA A 97 1.76 15.11 10.66
C ALA A 97 3.09 15.44 11.36
N GLU A 98 4.22 15.05 10.77
CA GLU A 98 5.56 15.44 11.26
C GLU A 98 5.81 16.93 11.07
N LYS A 99 5.46 17.49 9.91
CA LYS A 99 5.60 18.92 9.63
C LYS A 99 4.65 19.78 10.46
N GLU A 100 3.44 19.33 10.75
CA GLU A 100 2.53 19.99 11.68
C GLU A 100 3.16 20.17 13.06
N LYS A 101 3.84 19.13 13.56
CA LYS A 101 4.57 19.18 14.84
C LYS A 101 5.78 20.10 14.79
N GLU A 102 6.52 20.09 13.68
CA GLU A 102 7.70 20.96 13.48
C GLU A 102 7.31 22.44 13.43
N PHE A 103 6.22 22.78 12.74
CA PHE A 103 5.78 24.16 12.56
C PHE A 103 4.79 24.65 13.63
N GLY A 104 4.29 23.76 14.49
CA GLY A 104 3.34 24.10 15.56
C GLY A 104 1.97 24.55 15.04
N GLY A 105 1.54 24.01 13.88
CA GLY A 105 0.31 24.41 13.21
C GLY A 105 -0.36 23.25 12.48
N LYS A 106 -1.61 23.44 12.07
CA LYS A 106 -2.38 22.44 11.32
C LYS A 106 -2.19 22.65 9.81
N ILE A 107 -1.84 21.59 9.09
CA ILE A 107 -1.63 21.58 7.65
C ILE A 107 -2.74 20.73 7.02
N ASN A 108 -3.60 21.37 6.23
CA ASN A 108 -4.65 20.68 5.48
C ASN A 108 -4.43 20.89 3.99
N ILE A 109 -4.44 19.80 3.22
CA ILE A 109 -4.55 19.87 1.76
C ILE A 109 -6.02 20.08 1.41
N VAL A 110 -6.35 21.23 0.82
CA VAL A 110 -7.72 21.57 0.44
C VAL A 110 -8.04 21.00 -0.95
N GLU A 111 -7.14 21.20 -1.90
CA GLU A 111 -7.31 20.80 -3.29
C GLU A 111 -5.94 20.54 -3.92
N PHE A 112 -5.89 19.59 -4.85
CA PHE A 112 -4.75 19.40 -5.73
C PHE A 112 -5.27 19.05 -7.13
N ILE A 113 -4.56 19.52 -8.15
CA ILE A 113 -4.87 19.25 -9.55
C ILE A 113 -3.57 18.79 -10.21
N CYS A 114 -3.59 17.65 -10.88
CA CYS A 114 -2.47 17.13 -11.64
C CYS A 114 -2.74 17.36 -13.13
N PHE A 115 -1.84 18.07 -13.81
CA PHE A 115 -1.92 18.27 -15.25
C PHE A 115 -0.88 17.38 -15.94
N GLU A 116 -1.29 16.66 -16.97
CA GLU A 116 -0.39 15.87 -17.81
C GLU A 116 -0.33 16.43 -19.24
N VAL A 117 0.86 16.47 -19.83
CA VAL A 117 1.02 16.96 -21.20
C VAL A 117 0.33 15.99 -22.16
N GLY A 118 -0.67 16.48 -22.88
CA GLY A 118 -1.47 15.68 -23.80
C GLY A 118 -2.65 14.96 -23.16
N GLU A 119 -3.05 15.33 -21.94
CA GLU A 119 -4.28 14.84 -21.33
C GLU A 119 -5.48 15.08 -22.27
N GLY A 120 -6.19 14.00 -22.59
CA GLY A 120 -7.35 14.04 -23.50
C GLY A 120 -7.01 14.14 -24.99
N LEU A 121 -5.72 14.15 -25.39
CA LEU A 121 -5.32 14.09 -26.80
C LEU A 121 -5.12 12.64 -27.24
N GLU A 122 -5.80 12.25 -28.32
CA GLU A 122 -5.54 10.97 -28.97
C GLU A 122 -4.16 11.02 -29.66
N LYS A 123 -3.25 10.15 -29.24
CA LYS A 123 -1.92 10.06 -29.84
C LYS A 123 -2.07 9.55 -31.27
N LYS A 124 -1.84 10.43 -32.25
CA LYS A 124 -1.77 10.02 -33.65
C LYS A 124 -0.63 9.03 -33.84
N THR A 125 -0.97 7.81 -34.23
CA THR A 125 -0.01 6.81 -34.68
C THR A 125 0.19 7.00 -36.18
N GLU A 126 1.28 7.66 -36.56
CA GLU A 126 1.68 7.79 -37.97
C GLU A 126 2.71 6.70 -38.27
N ASP A 127 2.45 5.90 -39.31
CA ASP A 127 3.40 4.89 -39.79
C ASP A 127 4.43 5.58 -40.67
N PHE A 128 5.55 5.92 -40.05
CA PHE A 128 6.68 6.56 -40.71
C PHE A 128 7.17 5.77 -41.93
N ALA A 129 7.07 4.44 -41.92
CA ALA A 129 7.49 3.62 -43.06
C ALA A 129 6.54 3.80 -44.25
N ALA A 130 5.24 3.91 -44.01
CA ALA A 130 4.25 4.18 -45.06
C ALA A 130 4.40 5.61 -45.63
N GLU A 131 4.73 6.59 -44.79
CA GLU A 131 4.96 7.97 -45.24
C GLU A 131 6.22 8.09 -46.12
N VAL A 132 7.31 7.43 -45.72
CA VAL A 132 8.56 7.40 -46.50
C VAL A 132 8.34 6.67 -47.84
N ALA A 133 7.60 5.57 -47.84
CA ALA A 133 7.29 4.83 -49.07
C ALA A 133 6.44 5.62 -50.07
N ALA A 134 5.62 6.56 -49.60
CA ALA A 134 4.79 7.42 -50.44
C ALA A 134 5.55 8.63 -51.04
N GLN A 135 6.77 8.92 -50.56
CA GLN A 135 7.60 10.03 -51.04
C GLN A 135 8.67 9.63 -52.08
N LEU A 136 8.83 8.33 -52.36
CA LEU A 136 9.71 7.76 -53.41
C LEU A 136 8.93 7.47 -54.70
#